data_AF-A0A5N5W372-F1
#
_entry.id   AF-A0A5N5W372-F1
#
_cell.length_a   1.000
_cell.length_b   1.000
_cell.length_c   1.000
_cell.angle_alpha   90.00
_cell.angle_beta   90.00
_cell.angle_gamma   90.00
#
_symmetry.space_group_name_H-M   'P 1'
#
loop_
_entity.id
_entity.type
_entity.pdbx_description
1 polymer ?
#
loop_
_entity_poly.entity_id
_entity_poly.type
_entity_poly.pdbx_seq_one_letter_code
_entity_poly.pdbx_strand_id
1 'polypeptide(L)'
;MAIDYGDHGYPTAPAERHHRLPLALRAPLSGRTWRAFLYLQLSLPISIAGFTWAVTTVSLGLGLMVTFIGLPVLALGLAGARVLGAVERTRARLLLDADVEGPLPVQAENRNGGFMGWVWALLKSGASWRHLVYTVVQMPWAVCTFTASLLLEFLGWSLLLYPAYQWMYPTWWGQPGIQVFSDRDHEVYLDNPFEVASASAVGLVIVLATPWLLHGMATMDRMLVKSLLGPSKLAVRVARLEQDRGVVVDTAAADLRRIERDLHDGAQARLVALAMDLGMAKEKLLEDPEAAAKMVDEAHGEVKIALQELRDLARGIHPAVLTDRGLDAALSSVAGRCTVPVA
;
A
#
# COMPACT_ATOMS: atom_id res chain seq x y z
N MET A 1 32.76 55.59 -9.20
CA MET A 1 33.10 54.18 -8.93
C MET A 1 32.01 53.34 -9.56
N ALA A 2 32.13 53.08 -10.86
CA ALA A 2 31.19 52.26 -11.63
C ALA A 2 31.95 50.99 -12.00
N ILE A 3 31.43 49.85 -11.53
CA ILE A 3 32.05 48.55 -11.70
C ILE A 3 31.59 47.97 -13.04
N ASP A 4 32.60 47.73 -13.87
CA ASP A 4 32.56 46.98 -15.11
C ASP A 4 32.11 45.54 -14.84
N TYR A 5 31.02 45.10 -15.48
CA TYR A 5 30.59 43.70 -15.46
C TYR A 5 30.84 43.11 -16.83
N GLY A 6 31.88 42.27 -16.86
CA GLY A 6 32.38 41.59 -18.04
C GLY A 6 31.35 40.74 -18.75
N ASP A 7 31.45 40.84 -20.07
CA ASP A 7 30.85 39.99 -21.09
C ASP A 7 31.34 38.54 -20.94
N HIS A 8 30.53 37.68 -20.33
CA HIS A 8 30.74 36.23 -20.32
C HIS A 8 29.88 35.60 -21.42
N GLY A 9 30.47 35.45 -22.60
CA GLY A 9 29.94 34.63 -23.68
C GLY A 9 29.79 33.18 -23.24
N TYR A 10 28.54 32.74 -23.04
CA TYR A 10 28.24 31.31 -22.94
C TYR A 10 28.40 30.66 -24.32
N PRO A 11 29.19 29.59 -24.46
CA PRO A 11 29.17 28.80 -25.70
C PRO A 11 27.80 28.10 -25.79
N THR A 12 26.99 28.49 -26.78
CA THR A 12 25.78 27.76 -27.16
C THR A 12 26.19 26.37 -27.60
N ALA A 13 25.91 25.36 -26.77
CA ALA A 13 26.09 23.96 -27.12
C ALA A 13 25.36 23.68 -28.45
N PRO A 14 25.99 22.97 -29.41
CA PRO A 14 25.33 22.63 -30.65
C PRO A 14 24.13 21.75 -30.33
N ALA A 15 22.94 22.20 -30.73
CA ALA A 15 21.71 21.42 -30.64
C ALA A 15 21.92 20.12 -31.42
N GLU A 16 22.17 19.02 -30.71
CA GLU A 16 22.23 17.68 -31.28
C GLU A 16 20.89 17.38 -31.95
N ARG A 17 20.84 17.59 -33.27
CA ARG A 17 19.76 17.10 -34.13
C ARG A 17 19.86 15.58 -34.21
N HIS A 18 19.46 14.92 -33.13
CA HIS A 18 19.14 13.51 -33.15
C HIS A 18 17.99 13.34 -34.16
N HIS A 19 18.31 12.79 -35.33
CA HIS A 19 17.34 12.21 -36.25
C HIS A 19 16.57 11.12 -35.49
N ARG A 20 15.52 11.52 -34.80
CA ARG A 20 14.59 10.59 -34.15
C ARG A 20 13.79 9.96 -35.28
N LEU A 21 14.21 8.76 -35.70
CA LEU A 21 13.32 7.84 -36.43
C LEU A 21 11.94 7.89 -35.77
N PRO A 22 10.84 7.95 -36.54
CA PRO A 22 9.51 8.10 -35.98
C PRO A 22 9.28 7.02 -34.92
N LEU A 23 8.79 7.44 -33.75
CA LEU A 23 8.66 6.65 -32.52
C LEU A 23 7.99 5.28 -32.76
N ALA A 24 7.13 5.19 -33.78
CA ALA A 24 6.45 3.98 -34.22
C ALA A 24 7.42 2.88 -34.74
N LEU A 25 8.47 3.24 -35.50
CA LEU A 25 9.41 2.26 -36.06
C LEU A 25 10.36 1.68 -35.00
N ARG A 26 10.59 2.41 -33.89
CA ARG A 26 11.41 1.93 -32.77
C ARG A 26 10.60 1.18 -31.70
N ALA A 27 9.27 1.28 -31.74
CA ALA A 27 8.39 0.65 -30.75
C ALA A 27 8.59 -0.87 -30.61
N PRO A 28 8.72 -1.68 -31.68
CA PRO A 28 8.95 -3.14 -31.53
C PRO A 28 10.33 -3.48 -30.96
N LEU A 29 11.33 -2.62 -31.16
CA LEU A 29 12.69 -2.82 -30.66
C LEU A 29 12.94 -2.15 -29.29
N SER A 30 11.92 -1.53 -28.69
CA SER A 30 12.09 -0.83 -27.43
C SER A 30 12.18 -1.80 -26.25
N GLY A 31 13.08 -1.53 -25.30
CA GLY A 31 13.23 -2.34 -24.09
C GLY A 31 11.95 -2.40 -23.24
N ARG A 32 11.06 -1.40 -23.37
CA ARG A 32 9.76 -1.38 -22.69
C ARG A 32 8.81 -2.44 -23.24
N THR A 33 8.75 -2.61 -24.57
CA THR A 33 7.95 -3.66 -25.22
C THR A 33 8.44 -5.05 -24.82
N TRP A 34 9.75 -5.27 -24.82
CA TRP A 34 10.33 -6.55 -24.42
C TRP A 34 10.09 -6.88 -22.94
N ARG A 35 10.08 -5.88 -22.05
CA ARG A 35 9.70 -6.08 -20.65
C ARG A 35 8.21 -6.43 -20.51
N ALA A 36 7.33 -5.80 -21.28
CA ALA A 36 5.91 -6.14 -21.31
C ALA A 36 5.66 -7.55 -21.86
N PHE A 37 6.33 -7.91 -22.96
CA PHE A 37 6.31 -9.27 -23.51
C PHE A 37 6.78 -10.30 -22.48
N LEU A 38 7.97 -10.09 -21.89
CA LEU A 38 8.51 -10.97 -20.85
C LEU A 38 7.57 -11.11 -19.65
N TYR A 39 6.92 -10.01 -19.25
CA TYR A 39 5.93 -10.04 -18.19
C TYR A 39 4.76 -10.98 -18.52
N LEU A 40 4.18 -10.87 -19.72
CA LEU A 40 3.08 -11.73 -20.19
C LEU A 40 3.52 -13.19 -20.32
N GLN A 41 4.75 -13.45 -20.81
CA GLN A 41 5.27 -14.82 -20.91
C GLN A 41 5.48 -15.48 -19.55
N LEU A 42 5.92 -14.71 -18.54
CA LEU A 42 6.05 -15.21 -17.18
C LEU A 42 4.71 -15.32 -16.44
N SER A 43 3.66 -14.65 -16.90
CA SER A 43 2.34 -14.70 -16.25
C SER A 43 1.71 -16.09 -16.31
N LEU A 44 1.87 -16.82 -17.41
CA LEU A 44 1.33 -18.17 -17.55
C LEU A 44 1.89 -19.16 -16.50
N PRO A 45 3.22 -19.42 -16.42
CA PRO A 45 3.75 -20.39 -15.46
C PRO A 45 3.46 -20.00 -14.00
N ILE A 46 3.50 -18.70 -13.68
CA ILE A 46 3.19 -18.21 -12.34
C ILE A 46 1.69 -18.39 -12.01
N SER A 47 0.81 -18.13 -12.97
CA SER A 47 -0.63 -18.33 -12.80
C SER A 47 -1.00 -19.81 -12.67
N ILE A 48 -0.33 -20.72 -13.40
CA ILE A 48 -0.52 -22.17 -13.26
C ILE A 48 -0.12 -22.62 -11.85
N ALA A 49 1.05 -22.20 -11.36
CA ALA A 49 1.51 -22.53 -10.01
C ALA A 49 0.54 -21.97 -8.95
N GLY A 50 0.11 -20.72 -9.12
CA GLY A 50 -0.80 -20.05 -8.19
C GLY A 50 -2.21 -20.65 -8.17
N PHE A 51 -2.77 -20.96 -9.34
CA PHE A 51 -4.05 -21.64 -9.48
C PHE A 51 -4.01 -23.05 -8.89
N THR A 52 -2.97 -23.83 -9.21
CA THR A 52 -2.79 -25.19 -8.67
C THR A 52 -2.71 -25.15 -7.14
N TRP A 53 -1.93 -24.22 -6.58
CA TRP A 53 -1.87 -24.01 -5.13
C TRP A 53 -3.24 -23.64 -4.53
N ALA A 54 -3.92 -22.66 -5.12
CA ALA A 54 -5.21 -22.17 -4.65
C ALA A 54 -6.27 -23.27 -4.66
N VAL A 55 -6.45 -23.96 -5.79
CA VAL A 55 -7.44 -25.05 -5.93
C VAL A 55 -7.11 -26.21 -5.01
N THR A 56 -5.84 -26.60 -4.89
CA THR A 56 -5.43 -27.71 -4.01
C THR A 56 -5.69 -27.37 -2.55
N THR A 57 -5.25 -26.21 -2.08
CA THR A 57 -5.40 -25.82 -0.66
C THR A 57 -6.86 -25.54 -0.28
N VAL A 58 -7.66 -24.96 -1.18
CA VAL A 58 -9.09 -24.75 -0.95
C VAL A 58 -9.84 -26.08 -0.94
N SER A 59 -9.61 -26.95 -1.93
CA SER A 59 -10.29 -28.25 -2.01
C SER A 59 -9.93 -29.15 -0.84
N LEU A 60 -8.63 -29.22 -0.49
CA LEU A 60 -8.14 -29.97 0.66
C LEU A 60 -8.66 -29.39 1.97
N GLY A 61 -8.63 -28.06 2.12
CA GLY A 61 -9.09 -27.36 3.30
C GLY A 61 -10.58 -27.54 3.55
N LEU A 62 -11.41 -27.46 2.50
CA LEU A 62 -12.84 -27.74 2.58
C LEU A 62 -13.13 -29.23 2.85
N GLY A 63 -12.38 -30.14 2.22
CA GLY A 63 -12.52 -31.58 2.45
C GLY A 63 -12.17 -32.00 3.89
N LEU A 64 -11.13 -31.39 4.47
CA LEU A 64 -10.70 -31.61 5.86
C LEU A 64 -11.44 -30.73 6.88
N MET A 65 -12.44 -29.98 6.45
CA MET A 65 -13.22 -29.13 7.37
C MET A 65 -13.92 -29.96 8.46
N VAL A 66 -14.31 -31.20 8.12
CA VAL A 66 -14.95 -32.16 9.04
C VAL A 66 -14.05 -32.50 10.23
N THR A 67 -12.72 -32.48 10.06
CA THR A 67 -11.75 -32.85 11.10
C THR A 67 -11.17 -31.64 11.84
N PHE A 68 -11.69 -30.42 11.60
CA PHE A 68 -11.13 -29.13 12.05
C PHE A 68 -9.73 -28.80 11.49
N ILE A 69 -8.97 -29.76 10.96
CA ILE A 69 -7.66 -29.57 10.30
C ILE A 69 -7.81 -28.73 9.02
N GLY A 70 -9.00 -28.72 8.41
CA GLY A 70 -9.31 -27.89 7.25
C GLY A 70 -9.06 -26.40 7.47
N LEU A 71 -9.26 -25.87 8.68
CA LEU A 71 -9.05 -24.45 8.99
C LEU A 71 -7.57 -24.04 8.85
N PRO A 72 -6.60 -24.72 9.49
CA PRO A 72 -5.17 -24.55 9.21
C PRO A 72 -4.78 -24.65 7.74
N VAL A 73 -5.33 -25.63 7.00
CA VAL A 73 -5.02 -25.84 5.58
C VAL A 73 -5.52 -24.68 4.73
N LEU A 74 -6.73 -24.18 4.99
CA LEU A 74 -7.25 -22.98 4.33
C LEU A 74 -6.43 -21.74 4.66
N ALA A 75 -6.02 -21.56 5.92
CA ALA A 75 -5.15 -20.45 6.32
C ALA A 75 -3.79 -20.51 5.60
N LEU A 76 -3.19 -21.70 5.46
CA LEU A 76 -1.99 -21.90 4.64
C LEU A 76 -2.23 -21.54 3.16
N GLY A 77 -3.38 -21.93 2.60
CA GLY A 77 -3.79 -21.54 1.26
C GLY A 77 -3.84 -20.02 1.08
N LEU A 78 -4.51 -19.33 2.00
CA LEU A 78 -4.60 -17.87 2.04
C LEU A 78 -3.24 -17.18 2.23
N ALA A 79 -2.38 -17.72 3.10
CA ALA A 79 -1.02 -17.22 3.29
C ALA A 79 -0.19 -17.36 2.00
N GLY A 80 -0.26 -18.51 1.33
CA GLY A 80 0.40 -18.74 0.05
C GLY A 80 -0.11 -17.79 -1.05
N ALA A 81 -1.42 -17.53 -1.09
CA ALA A 81 -2.00 -16.55 -2.02
C ALA A 81 -1.45 -15.13 -1.79
N ARG A 82 -1.20 -14.73 -0.54
CA ARG A 82 -0.55 -13.43 -0.23
C ARG A 82 0.91 -13.39 -0.69
N VAL A 83 1.65 -14.48 -0.52
CA VAL A 83 3.05 -14.57 -0.99
C VAL A 83 3.11 -14.45 -2.51
N LEU A 84 2.27 -15.21 -3.22
CA LEU A 84 2.13 -15.11 -4.67
C LEU A 84 1.73 -13.70 -5.11
N GLY A 85 0.83 -13.06 -4.35
CA GLY A 85 0.47 -11.67 -4.58
C GLY A 85 1.61 -10.67 -4.34
N ALA A 86 2.56 -10.94 -3.45
CA ALA A 86 3.76 -10.13 -3.28
C ALA A 86 4.75 -10.32 -4.43
N VAL A 87 4.90 -11.55 -4.92
CA VAL A 87 5.69 -11.86 -6.11
C VAL A 87 5.15 -11.11 -7.33
N GLU A 88 3.83 -11.13 -7.52
CA GLU A 88 3.18 -10.43 -8.62
C GLU A 88 3.37 -8.90 -8.56
N ARG A 89 3.21 -8.29 -7.39
CA ARG A 89 3.47 -6.85 -7.22
C ARG A 89 4.93 -6.49 -7.51
N THR A 90 5.87 -7.35 -7.08
CA THR A 90 7.30 -7.16 -7.37
C THR A 90 7.57 -7.26 -8.88
N ARG A 91 6.96 -8.23 -9.57
CA ARG A 91 7.05 -8.34 -11.05
C ARG A 91 6.44 -7.13 -11.75
N ALA A 92 5.27 -6.68 -11.33
CA ALA A 92 4.63 -5.49 -11.89
C ALA A 92 5.47 -4.22 -11.68
N ARG A 93 6.12 -4.08 -10.53
CA ARG A 93 7.08 -2.99 -10.28
C ARG A 93 8.31 -3.10 -11.18
N LEU A 94 8.95 -4.27 -11.24
CA LEU A 94 10.19 -4.48 -11.97
C LEU A 94 10.01 -4.44 -13.48
N LEU A 95 8.94 -4.99 -14.05
CA LEU A 95 8.77 -5.11 -15.50
C LEU A 95 7.86 -4.04 -16.09
N LEU A 96 6.87 -3.59 -15.32
CA LEU A 96 5.87 -2.65 -15.79
C LEU A 96 5.98 -1.27 -15.11
N ASP A 97 6.92 -1.03 -14.20
CA ASP A 97 7.04 0.24 -13.47
C ASP A 97 5.73 0.67 -12.78
N ALA A 98 4.94 -0.33 -12.37
CA ALA A 98 3.67 -0.14 -11.69
C ALA A 98 3.90 -0.32 -10.19
N ASP A 99 4.07 0.80 -9.47
CA ASP A 99 4.17 0.74 -8.02
C ASP A 99 2.79 0.54 -7.40
N VAL A 100 2.61 -0.59 -6.73
CA VAL A 100 1.38 -0.95 -6.02
C VAL A 100 1.75 -1.26 -4.58
N GLU A 101 1.32 -0.37 -3.68
CA GLU A 101 1.51 -0.54 -2.23
C GLU A 101 0.95 -1.90 -1.77
N GLY A 102 1.68 -2.54 -0.86
CA GLY A 102 1.25 -3.80 -0.29
C GLY A 102 0.18 -3.63 0.77
N PRO A 103 -0.74 -4.59 0.92
CA PRO A 103 -1.64 -4.59 2.06
C PRO A 103 -0.83 -4.74 3.34
N LEU A 104 -1.32 -4.10 4.42
CA LEU A 104 -0.74 -4.19 5.75
C LEU A 104 -0.51 -5.67 6.14
N PRO A 105 0.61 -5.98 6.84
CA PRO A 105 0.88 -7.32 7.32
C PRO A 105 -0.28 -7.80 8.20
N VAL A 106 -0.61 -9.10 8.12
CA VAL A 106 -1.64 -9.69 8.97
C VAL A 106 -1.07 -9.73 10.38
N GLN A 107 -1.38 -8.71 11.17
CA GLN A 107 -1.11 -8.72 12.60
C GLN A 107 -2.18 -9.60 13.23
N ALA A 108 -1.75 -10.71 13.84
CA ALA A 108 -2.63 -11.41 14.77
C ALA A 108 -2.99 -10.40 15.86
N GLU A 109 -4.27 -10.11 16.03
CA GLU A 109 -4.80 -9.05 16.91
C GLU A 109 -4.58 -9.33 18.40
N ASN A 110 -3.58 -10.14 18.76
CA ASN A 110 -3.31 -10.49 20.14
C ASN A 110 -1.85 -10.93 20.35
N ARG A 111 -1.15 -10.26 21.28
CA ARG A 111 0.17 -10.70 21.80
C ARG A 111 0.14 -12.11 22.43
N ASN A 112 -1.05 -12.65 22.70
CA ASN A 112 -1.28 -13.99 23.25
C ASN A 112 -1.89 -14.99 22.25
N GLY A 113 -2.12 -14.59 20.99
CA GLY A 113 -2.71 -15.47 19.98
C GLY A 113 -1.65 -16.39 19.38
N GLY A 114 -1.55 -17.62 19.85
CA GLY A 114 -0.68 -18.65 19.25
C GLY A 114 -1.09 -19.02 17.81
N PHE A 115 -0.63 -20.18 17.32
CA PHE A 115 -0.90 -20.68 15.97
C PHE A 115 -2.37 -20.49 15.51
N MET A 116 -3.33 -20.77 16.39
CA MET A 116 -4.75 -20.68 16.04
C MET A 116 -5.25 -19.22 15.90
N GLY A 117 -4.64 -18.26 16.60
CA GLY A 117 -4.93 -16.83 16.41
C GLY A 117 -4.48 -16.35 15.04
N TRP A 118 -3.35 -16.83 14.54
CA TRP A 118 -2.87 -16.57 13.18
C TRP A 118 -3.80 -17.17 12.11
N VAL A 119 -4.26 -18.42 12.30
CA VAL A 119 -5.24 -19.06 11.40
C VAL A 119 -6.52 -18.22 11.30
N TRP A 120 -7.08 -17.83 12.45
CA TRP A 120 -8.28 -16.99 12.49
C TRP A 120 -8.09 -15.61 11.88
N ALA A 121 -6.94 -14.97 12.12
CA ALA A 121 -6.61 -13.66 11.53
C ALA A 121 -6.57 -13.74 9.99
N LEU A 122 -6.01 -14.81 9.43
CA LEU A 122 -5.97 -15.01 7.98
C LEU A 122 -7.34 -15.25 7.37
N LEU A 123 -8.17 -16.09 8.01
CA LEU A 123 -9.52 -16.39 7.54
C LEU A 123 -10.44 -15.16 7.59
N LYS A 124 -10.30 -14.30 8.60
CA LYS A 124 -11.04 -13.03 8.69
C LYS A 124 -10.49 -11.94 7.77
N SER A 125 -9.28 -12.09 7.24
CA SER A 125 -8.66 -11.07 6.40
C SER A 125 -9.28 -11.03 5.00
N GLY A 126 -10.14 -10.04 4.75
CA GLY A 126 -10.70 -9.80 3.41
C GLY A 126 -9.64 -9.55 2.33
N ALA A 127 -8.46 -9.03 2.71
CA ALA A 127 -7.33 -8.89 1.78
C ALA A 127 -6.81 -10.26 1.30
N SER A 128 -6.66 -11.23 2.21
CA SER A 128 -6.19 -12.58 1.85
C SER A 128 -7.12 -13.28 0.87
N TRP A 129 -8.44 -13.14 1.06
CA TRP A 129 -9.43 -13.67 0.12
C TRP A 129 -9.36 -12.99 -1.25
N ARG A 130 -9.13 -11.68 -1.30
CA ARG A 130 -8.90 -10.98 -2.59
C ARG A 130 -7.66 -11.49 -3.32
N HIS A 131 -6.58 -11.80 -2.60
CA HIS A 131 -5.38 -12.42 -3.19
C HIS A 131 -5.69 -13.82 -3.75
N LEU A 132 -6.49 -14.61 -3.05
CA LEU A 132 -6.92 -15.92 -3.53
C LEU A 132 -7.76 -15.80 -4.82
N VAL A 133 -8.74 -14.88 -4.82
CA VAL A 133 -9.55 -14.58 -6.01
C VAL A 133 -8.67 -14.13 -7.17
N TYR A 134 -7.68 -13.27 -6.93
CA TYR A 134 -6.71 -12.88 -7.94
C TYR A 134 -5.97 -14.08 -8.53
N THR A 135 -5.45 -14.99 -7.70
CA THR A 135 -4.72 -16.17 -8.21
C THR A 135 -5.59 -17.08 -9.10
N VAL A 136 -6.90 -17.14 -8.83
CA VAL A 136 -7.84 -17.92 -9.64
C VAL A 136 -8.19 -17.21 -10.95
N VAL A 137 -8.49 -15.91 -10.88
CA VAL A 137 -8.87 -15.09 -12.05
C VAL A 137 -7.68 -14.83 -12.98
N GLN A 138 -6.46 -14.79 -12.45
CA GLN A 138 -5.26 -14.56 -13.24
C GLN A 138 -4.99 -15.71 -14.23
N MET A 139 -5.36 -16.96 -13.91
CA MET A 139 -5.11 -18.11 -14.79
C MET A 139 -5.74 -17.98 -16.18
N PRO A 140 -7.08 -17.82 -16.33
CA PRO A 140 -7.67 -17.70 -17.66
C PRO A 140 -7.15 -16.47 -18.40
N TRP A 141 -6.93 -15.37 -17.69
CA TRP A 141 -6.38 -14.15 -18.28
C TRP A 141 -4.94 -14.32 -18.77
N ALA A 142 -4.09 -15.02 -18.01
CA ALA A 142 -2.72 -15.33 -18.38
C ALA A 142 -2.65 -16.27 -19.59
N VAL A 143 -3.56 -17.25 -19.69
CA VAL A 143 -3.67 -18.12 -20.88
C VAL A 143 -4.02 -17.28 -22.12
N CYS A 144 -5.01 -16.39 -22.02
CA CYS A 144 -5.41 -15.52 -23.12
C CYS A 144 -4.27 -14.60 -23.57
N THR A 145 -3.62 -13.93 -22.64
CA THR A 145 -2.55 -12.95 -22.95
C THR A 145 -1.26 -13.62 -23.41
N PHE A 146 -0.87 -14.76 -22.83
CA PHE A 146 0.23 -15.59 -23.31
C PHE A 146 0.00 -16.02 -24.76
N THR A 147 -1.15 -16.63 -25.03
CA THR A 147 -1.48 -17.16 -26.36
C THR A 147 -1.55 -16.04 -27.39
N ALA A 148 -2.23 -14.93 -27.08
CA ALA A 148 -2.36 -13.82 -28.00
C ALA A 148 -1.02 -13.10 -28.26
N SER A 149 -0.21 -12.87 -27.22
CA SER A 149 1.10 -12.23 -27.39
C SER A 149 2.08 -13.10 -28.17
N LEU A 150 2.11 -14.40 -27.90
CA LEU A 150 2.95 -15.35 -28.64
C LEU A 150 2.50 -15.44 -30.10
N LEU A 151 1.20 -15.55 -30.36
CA LEU A 151 0.66 -15.62 -31.71
C LEU A 151 0.95 -14.35 -32.51
N LEU A 152 0.76 -13.17 -31.93
CA LEU A 152 1.06 -11.89 -32.61
C LEU A 152 2.55 -11.78 -32.96
N GLU A 153 3.45 -12.17 -32.05
CA GLU A 153 4.88 -12.11 -32.27
C GLU A 153 5.31 -13.10 -33.37
N PHE A 154 4.92 -14.37 -33.24
CA PHE A 154 5.29 -15.41 -34.21
C PHE A 154 4.68 -15.13 -35.59
N LEU A 155 3.40 -14.79 -35.66
CA LEU A 155 2.71 -14.49 -36.92
C LEU A 155 3.30 -13.24 -37.58
N GLY A 156 3.51 -12.17 -36.82
CA GLY A 156 4.07 -10.91 -37.32
C GLY A 156 5.46 -11.09 -37.92
N TRP A 157 6.38 -11.72 -37.18
CA TRP A 157 7.74 -11.95 -37.68
C TRP A 157 7.80 -12.98 -38.79
N SER A 158 6.99 -14.05 -38.74
CA SER A 158 6.93 -15.05 -39.80
C SER A 158 6.48 -14.43 -41.12
N LEU A 159 5.41 -13.63 -41.12
CA LEU A 159 4.94 -12.95 -42.33
C LEU A 159 5.94 -11.88 -42.81
N LEU A 160 6.50 -11.10 -41.90
CA LEU A 160 7.47 -10.05 -42.24
C LEU A 160 8.72 -10.63 -42.92
N LEU A 161 9.23 -11.75 -42.39
CA LEU A 161 10.41 -12.44 -42.90
C LEU A 161 10.10 -13.42 -44.05
N TYR A 162 8.85 -13.54 -44.46
CA TYR A 162 8.43 -14.46 -45.52
C TYR A 162 9.29 -14.37 -46.79
N PRO A 163 9.60 -13.17 -47.34
CA PRO A 163 10.43 -13.08 -48.54
C PRO A 163 11.83 -13.68 -48.38
N ALA A 164 12.35 -13.76 -47.16
CA ALA A 164 13.69 -14.25 -46.85
C ALA A 164 13.78 -15.78 -46.75
N TYR A 165 12.68 -16.47 -46.37
CA TYR A 165 12.67 -17.93 -46.25
C TYR A 165 11.75 -18.65 -47.24
N GLN A 166 10.99 -17.93 -48.08
CA GLN A 166 10.09 -18.51 -49.08
C GLN A 166 10.77 -19.57 -49.98
N TRP A 167 12.06 -19.39 -50.30
CA TRP A 167 12.83 -20.33 -51.12
C TRP A 167 12.92 -21.74 -50.52
N MET A 168 12.73 -21.86 -49.20
CA MET A 168 12.75 -23.13 -48.48
C MET A 168 11.56 -24.03 -48.86
N TYR A 169 10.40 -23.46 -49.19
CA TYR A 169 9.19 -24.20 -49.57
C TYR A 169 9.40 -25.12 -50.79
N PRO A 170 9.83 -24.62 -51.95
CA PRO A 170 10.04 -25.48 -53.11
C PRO A 170 11.24 -26.42 -52.91
N THR A 171 12.28 -26.01 -52.19
CA THR A 171 13.50 -26.82 -52.00
C THR A 171 13.28 -28.03 -51.08
N TRP A 172 12.54 -27.87 -49.98
CA TRP A 172 12.45 -28.91 -48.94
C TRP A 172 11.07 -29.55 -48.82
N TRP A 173 10.01 -28.80 -49.09
CA TRP A 173 8.63 -29.26 -48.91
C TRP A 173 7.91 -29.58 -50.22
N GLY A 174 8.52 -29.28 -51.37
CA GLY A 174 7.90 -29.51 -52.68
C GLY A 174 6.62 -28.70 -52.91
N GLN A 175 6.44 -27.61 -52.14
CA GLN A 175 5.30 -26.69 -52.27
C GLN A 175 5.78 -25.32 -52.74
N PRO A 176 4.95 -24.56 -53.47
CA PRO A 176 5.36 -23.27 -54.03
C PRO A 176 5.46 -22.15 -52.97
N GLY A 177 4.77 -22.29 -51.83
CA GLY A 177 4.80 -21.30 -50.75
C GLY A 177 3.92 -21.67 -49.56
N ILE A 178 3.58 -20.70 -48.70
CA ILE A 178 2.59 -20.89 -47.64
C ILE A 178 1.22 -21.16 -48.26
N GLN A 179 0.62 -22.29 -47.90
CA GLN A 179 -0.76 -22.63 -48.26
C GLN A 179 -1.74 -21.85 -47.37
N VAL A 180 -2.56 -20.99 -47.99
CA VAL A 180 -3.55 -20.17 -47.27
C VAL A 180 -4.92 -20.84 -47.28
N PHE A 181 -5.25 -21.52 -48.38
CA PHE A 181 -6.53 -22.21 -48.56
C PHE A 181 -6.35 -23.46 -49.41
N SER A 182 -7.08 -24.51 -49.06
CA SER A 182 -7.14 -25.76 -49.82
C SER A 182 -8.55 -26.32 -49.75
N ASP A 183 -9.12 -26.62 -50.92
CA ASP A 183 -10.31 -27.41 -51.12
C ASP A 183 -10.05 -28.47 -52.21
N ARG A 184 -10.99 -29.39 -52.47
CA ARG A 184 -10.85 -30.48 -53.44
C ARG A 184 -10.41 -30.04 -54.84
N ASP A 185 -10.77 -28.82 -55.24
CA ASP A 185 -10.53 -28.30 -56.58
C ASP A 185 -9.58 -27.08 -56.61
N HIS A 186 -9.24 -26.49 -55.46
CA HIS A 186 -8.48 -25.24 -55.41
C HIS A 186 -7.46 -25.24 -54.27
N GLU A 187 -6.20 -25.05 -54.61
CA GLU A 187 -5.12 -24.80 -53.65
C GLU A 187 -4.55 -23.40 -53.90
N VAL A 188 -4.58 -22.55 -52.87
CA VAL A 188 -4.09 -21.17 -52.94
C VAL A 188 -2.81 -21.06 -52.12
N TYR A 189 -1.72 -20.73 -52.80
CA TYR A 189 -0.38 -20.57 -52.22
C TYR A 189 0.10 -19.14 -52.41
N LEU A 190 0.87 -18.63 -51.44
CA LEU A 190 1.54 -17.33 -51.55
C LEU A 190 2.85 -17.45 -52.34
N ASP A 191 2.80 -17.51 -53.66
CA ASP A 191 3.98 -17.77 -54.50
C ASP A 191 4.37 -16.59 -55.41
N ASN A 192 3.41 -15.74 -55.78
CA ASN A 192 3.66 -14.57 -56.61
C ASN A 192 4.39 -13.46 -55.82
N PRO A 193 5.40 -12.78 -56.42
CA PRO A 193 6.06 -11.62 -55.80
C PRO A 193 5.12 -10.58 -55.19
N PHE A 194 3.95 -10.33 -55.79
CA PHE A 194 2.95 -9.42 -55.23
C PHE A 194 2.31 -9.96 -53.94
N GLU A 195 1.96 -11.24 -53.91
CA GLU A 195 1.36 -11.90 -52.74
C GLU A 195 2.37 -11.98 -51.59
N VAL A 196 3.61 -12.34 -51.89
CA VAL A 196 4.75 -12.33 -50.95
C VAL A 196 4.96 -10.93 -50.37
N ALA A 197 4.94 -9.88 -51.21
CA ALA A 197 5.06 -8.50 -50.76
C ALA A 197 3.87 -8.07 -49.89
N SER A 198 2.65 -8.47 -50.25
CA SER A 198 1.44 -8.19 -49.46
C SER A 198 1.47 -8.88 -48.10
N ALA A 199 1.91 -10.15 -48.04
CA ALA A 199 2.08 -10.90 -46.81
C ALA A 199 3.13 -10.25 -45.90
N SER A 200 4.27 -9.83 -46.46
CA SER A 200 5.30 -9.09 -45.72
C SER A 200 4.78 -7.73 -45.21
N ALA A 201 3.99 -7.01 -46.01
CA ALA A 201 3.37 -5.75 -45.58
C ALA A 201 2.37 -5.97 -44.43
N VAL A 202 1.57 -7.05 -44.46
CA VAL A 202 0.69 -7.44 -43.34
C VAL A 202 1.50 -7.78 -42.10
N GLY A 203 2.58 -8.56 -42.26
CA GLY A 203 3.52 -8.87 -41.17
C GLY A 203 4.12 -7.62 -40.55
N LEU A 204 4.54 -6.64 -41.37
CA LEU A 204 5.04 -5.35 -40.91
C LEU A 204 4.00 -4.60 -40.07
N VAL A 205 2.75 -4.54 -40.53
CA VAL A 205 1.66 -3.91 -39.78
C VAL A 205 1.43 -4.60 -38.44
N ILE A 206 1.43 -5.94 -38.41
CA ILE A 206 1.30 -6.72 -37.17
C ILE A 206 2.45 -6.38 -36.22
N VAL A 207 3.71 -6.47 -36.66
CA VAL A 207 4.90 -6.18 -35.84
C VAL A 207 4.87 -4.74 -35.29
N LEU A 208 4.40 -3.77 -36.07
CA LEU A 208 4.26 -2.39 -35.61
C LEU A 208 3.09 -2.20 -34.62
N ALA A 209 2.02 -2.98 -34.76
CA ALA A 209 0.87 -2.95 -33.86
C ALA A 209 1.10 -3.74 -32.54
N THR A 210 1.93 -4.78 -32.57
CA THR A 210 2.22 -5.67 -31.42
C THR A 210 2.58 -4.91 -30.14
N PRO A 211 3.48 -3.89 -30.15
CA PRO A 211 3.76 -3.11 -28.96
C PRO A 211 2.51 -2.53 -28.30
N TRP A 212 1.58 -1.96 -29.07
CA TRP A 212 0.38 -1.35 -28.49
C TRP A 212 -0.55 -2.40 -27.89
N LEU A 213 -0.69 -3.55 -28.55
CA LEU A 213 -1.48 -4.67 -28.05
C LEU A 213 -0.88 -5.24 -26.74
N LEU A 214 0.44 -5.45 -26.68
CA LEU A 214 1.14 -5.91 -25.48
C LEU A 214 0.99 -4.92 -24.31
N HIS A 215 1.12 -3.62 -24.58
CA HIS A 215 0.92 -2.60 -23.56
C HIS A 215 -0.54 -2.49 -23.11
N GLY A 216 -1.50 -2.72 -24.01
CA GLY A 216 -2.93 -2.81 -23.68
C GLY A 216 -3.21 -3.96 -22.73
N MET A 217 -2.73 -5.16 -23.05
CA MET A 217 -2.84 -6.35 -22.19
C MET A 217 -2.18 -6.13 -20.82
N ALA A 218 -0.94 -5.60 -20.81
CA ALA A 218 -0.24 -5.30 -19.56
C ALA A 218 -0.95 -4.22 -18.72
N THR A 219 -1.71 -3.32 -19.35
CA THR A 219 -2.51 -2.33 -18.62
C THR A 219 -3.70 -2.98 -17.92
N MET A 220 -4.34 -3.98 -18.53
CA MET A 220 -5.37 -4.77 -17.88
C MET A 220 -4.81 -5.55 -16.68
N ASP A 221 -3.62 -6.14 -16.80
CA ASP A 221 -2.95 -6.79 -15.66
C ASP A 221 -2.68 -5.79 -14.52
N ARG A 222 -2.21 -4.58 -14.83
CA ARG A 222 -2.05 -3.52 -13.82
C ARG A 222 -3.37 -3.18 -13.13
N MET A 223 -4.49 -3.19 -13.85
CA MET A 223 -5.81 -2.95 -13.27
C MET A 223 -6.22 -4.08 -12.33
N LEU A 224 -6.00 -5.35 -12.71
CA LEU A 224 -6.25 -6.50 -11.84
C LEU A 224 -5.39 -6.44 -10.57
N VAL A 225 -4.09 -6.12 -10.72
CA VAL A 225 -3.16 -5.99 -9.60
C VAL A 225 -3.60 -4.86 -8.65
N LYS A 226 -3.91 -3.67 -9.18
CA LYS A 226 -4.38 -2.54 -8.36
C LYS A 226 -5.72 -2.83 -7.69
N SER A 227 -6.66 -3.43 -8.41
CA SER A 227 -8.01 -3.69 -7.93
C SER A 227 -8.04 -4.74 -6.82
N LEU A 228 -7.31 -5.85 -6.98
CA LEU A 228 -7.38 -7.02 -6.10
C LEU A 228 -6.24 -7.12 -5.10
N LEU A 229 -5.02 -6.70 -5.46
CA LEU A 229 -3.85 -6.73 -4.56
C LEU A 229 -3.57 -5.40 -3.86
N GLY A 230 -4.20 -4.30 -4.28
CA GLY A 230 -4.09 -3.02 -3.60
C GLY A 230 -4.77 -3.01 -2.22
N PRO A 231 -4.41 -2.06 -1.34
CA PRO A 231 -5.06 -1.88 -0.05
C PRO A 231 -6.53 -1.49 -0.23
N SER A 232 -7.42 -2.01 0.62
CA SER A 232 -8.82 -1.60 0.59
C SER A 232 -8.94 -0.16 1.09
N LYS A 233 -9.81 0.66 0.49
CA LYS A 233 -10.06 2.05 0.94
C LYS A 233 -10.45 2.12 2.41
N LEU A 234 -11.16 1.09 2.90
CA LEU A 234 -11.53 0.95 4.30
C LEU A 234 -10.32 0.69 5.20
N ALA A 235 -9.40 -0.20 4.81
CA ALA A 235 -8.18 -0.47 5.57
C ALA A 235 -7.29 0.77 5.66
N VAL A 236 -7.15 1.53 4.58
CA VAL A 236 -6.44 2.82 4.58
C VAL A 236 -7.12 3.81 5.52
N ARG A 237 -8.45 3.88 5.51
CA ARG A 237 -9.20 4.80 6.38
C ARG A 237 -9.09 4.42 7.86
N VAL A 238 -9.19 3.13 8.19
CA VAL A 238 -9.04 2.64 9.56
C VAL A 238 -7.62 2.89 10.07
N ALA A 239 -6.60 2.55 9.29
CA ALA A 239 -5.21 2.82 9.66
C ALA A 239 -4.95 4.32 9.89
N ARG A 240 -5.56 5.20 9.08
CA ARG A 240 -5.49 6.64 9.29
C ARG A 240 -6.16 7.07 10.59
N LEU A 241 -7.34 6.52 10.91
CA LEU A 241 -8.04 6.82 12.15
C LEU A 241 -7.31 6.29 13.39
N GLU A 242 -6.68 5.12 13.31
CA GLU A 242 -5.84 4.58 14.38
C GLU A 242 -4.60 5.45 14.61
N GLN A 243 -3.96 5.90 13.52
CA GLN A 243 -2.83 6.83 13.60
C GLN A 243 -3.25 8.17 14.22
N ASP A 244 -4.38 8.74 13.80
CA ASP A 244 -4.91 9.99 14.35
C ASP A 244 -5.24 9.85 15.85
N ARG A 245 -5.80 8.71 16.27
CA ARG A 245 -6.06 8.41 17.69
C ARG A 245 -4.78 8.31 18.50
N GLY A 246 -3.74 7.67 17.96
CA GLY A 246 -2.44 7.57 18.62
C GLY A 246 -1.87 8.96 18.94
N VAL A 247 -1.90 9.87 17.96
CA VAL A 247 -1.46 11.26 18.13
C VAL A 247 -2.25 11.99 19.22
N VAL A 248 -3.58 11.82 19.26
CA VAL A 248 -4.41 12.45 20.30
C VAL A 248 -4.12 11.89 21.69
N VAL A 249 -3.97 10.58 21.83
CA VAL A 249 -3.66 9.93 23.12
C VAL A 249 -2.27 10.34 23.61
N ASP A 250 -1.27 10.37 22.73
CA ASP A 250 0.09 10.78 23.08
C ASP A 250 0.14 12.25 23.51
N THR A 251 -0.63 13.11 22.83
CA THR A 251 -0.77 14.53 23.20
C THR A 251 -1.41 14.68 24.58
N ALA A 252 -2.51 13.98 24.84
CA ALA A 252 -3.19 14.01 26.15
C ALA A 252 -2.28 13.46 27.28
N ALA A 253 -1.49 12.42 27.01
CA ALA A 253 -0.54 11.87 27.97
C ALA A 253 0.65 12.80 28.22
N ALA A 254 1.05 13.61 27.25
CA ALA A 254 2.06 14.66 27.44
C ALA A 254 1.53 15.80 28.30
N ASP A 255 0.29 16.25 28.06
CA ASP A 255 -0.36 17.30 28.85
C ASP A 255 -0.58 16.89 30.30
N LEU A 256 -1.03 15.66 30.55
CA LEU A 256 -1.18 15.13 31.91
C LEU A 256 0.16 15.12 32.68
N ARG A 257 1.25 14.67 32.04
CA ARG A 257 2.59 14.69 32.65
C ARG A 257 3.10 16.10 32.94
N ARG A 258 2.69 17.09 32.12
CA ARG A 258 3.03 18.49 32.36
C ARG A 258 2.25 19.05 33.56
N ILE A 259 0.94 18.80 33.62
CA ILE A 259 0.10 19.22 34.76
C ILE A 259 0.59 18.57 36.06
N GLU A 260 0.95 17.29 36.03
CA GLU A 260 1.53 16.58 37.17
C GLU A 260 2.82 17.26 37.66
N ARG A 261 3.74 17.61 36.75
CA ARG A 261 4.99 18.30 37.09
C ARG A 261 4.74 19.69 37.66
N ASP A 262 3.90 20.49 36.99
CA ASP A 262 3.54 21.85 37.43
C ASP A 262 2.88 21.81 38.82
N LEU A 263 2.08 20.78 39.10
CA LEU A 263 1.47 20.57 40.41
C LEU A 263 2.48 20.14 41.45
N HIS A 264 3.38 19.22 41.10
CA HIS A 264 4.42 18.73 42.00
C HIS A 264 5.36 19.87 42.41
N ASP A 265 5.85 20.64 41.45
CA ASP A 265 6.77 21.76 41.67
C ASP A 265 6.06 22.90 42.43
N GLY A 266 4.81 23.20 42.07
CA GLY A 266 4.00 24.22 42.73
C GLY A 266 3.61 23.85 44.18
N ALA A 267 3.41 22.56 44.47
CA ALA A 267 3.16 22.08 45.82
C ALA A 267 4.44 22.05 46.67
N GLN A 268 5.58 21.64 46.10
CA GLN A 268 6.87 21.66 46.77
C GLN A 268 7.28 23.07 47.17
N ALA A 269 7.21 24.05 46.27
CA ALA A 269 7.56 25.44 46.56
C ALA A 269 6.74 26.02 47.73
N ARG A 270 5.43 25.72 47.77
CA ARG A 270 4.53 26.16 48.84
C ARG A 270 4.76 25.45 50.17
N LEU A 271 5.03 24.15 50.17
CA LEU A 271 5.35 23.40 51.40
C LEU A 271 6.68 23.87 52.02
N VAL A 272 7.66 24.23 51.19
CA VAL A 272 8.94 24.80 51.66
C VAL A 272 8.71 26.17 52.28
N ALA A 273 7.96 27.06 51.62
CA ALA A 273 7.63 28.38 52.17
C ALA A 273 6.92 28.27 53.53
N LEU A 274 5.90 27.40 53.61
CA LEU A 274 5.17 27.13 54.84
C LEU A 274 6.08 26.62 55.98
N ALA A 275 7.01 25.71 55.67
CA ALA A 275 7.96 25.19 56.65
C ALA A 275 8.92 26.27 57.16
N MET A 276 9.31 27.22 56.30
CA MET A 276 10.12 28.37 56.69
C MET A 276 9.35 29.36 57.57
N ASP A 277 8.10 29.68 57.22
CA ASP A 277 7.24 30.59 58.00
C ASP A 277 6.94 30.04 59.40
N LEU A 278 6.63 28.74 59.50
CA LEU A 278 6.47 28.04 60.77
C LEU A 278 7.78 27.97 61.57
N GLY A 279 8.92 27.84 60.90
CA GLY A 279 10.25 27.89 61.52
C GLY A 279 10.53 29.25 62.18
N MET A 280 10.26 30.34 61.47
CA MET A 280 10.40 31.71 61.99
C MET A 280 9.43 32.00 63.15
N ALA A 281 8.18 31.53 63.05
CA ALA A 281 7.20 31.68 64.13
C ALA A 281 7.64 30.93 65.40
N LYS A 282 8.25 29.75 65.26
CA LYS A 282 8.79 28.98 66.39
C LYS A 282 9.96 29.69 67.08
N GLU A 283 10.83 30.35 66.31
CA GLU A 283 11.98 31.09 66.85
C GLU A 283 11.53 32.33 67.64
N LYS A 284 10.48 33.03 67.16
CA LYS A 284 9.91 34.22 67.83
C LYS A 284 8.99 33.92 69.02
N LEU A 285 8.60 32.66 69.23
CA LEU A 285 7.60 32.28 70.23
C LEU A 285 7.95 32.72 71.67
N LEU A 286 9.23 32.80 72.01
CA LEU A 286 9.72 33.18 73.34
C LEU A 286 9.97 34.69 73.48
N GLU A 287 10.18 35.41 72.37
CA GLU A 287 10.55 36.83 72.36
C GLU A 287 9.35 37.74 72.10
N ASP A 288 8.48 37.35 71.18
CA ASP A 288 7.28 38.09 70.78
C ASP A 288 6.13 37.11 70.46
N PRO A 289 5.34 36.74 71.48
CA PRO A 289 4.25 35.77 71.34
C PRO A 289 3.13 36.25 70.41
N GLU A 290 2.86 37.55 70.36
CA GLU A 290 1.80 38.12 69.51
C GLU A 290 2.21 38.07 68.03
N ALA A 291 3.47 38.42 67.72
CA ALA A 291 3.98 38.28 66.36
C ALA A 291 4.07 36.82 65.91
N ALA A 292 4.47 35.90 66.79
CA ALA A 292 4.51 34.47 66.49
C ALA A 292 3.10 33.91 66.20
N ALA A 293 2.09 34.29 67.00
CA ALA A 293 0.70 33.90 66.76
C ALA A 293 0.18 34.38 65.40
N LYS A 294 0.50 35.63 65.01
CA LYS A 294 0.11 36.18 63.72
C LYS A 294 0.75 35.45 62.53
N MET A 295 2.02 35.08 62.63
CA MET A 295 2.73 34.31 61.59
C MET A 295 2.15 32.90 61.42
N VAL A 296 1.72 32.27 62.52
CA VAL A 296 1.03 30.96 62.48
C VAL A 296 -0.35 31.09 61.80
N ASP A 297 -1.11 32.15 62.09
CA ASP A 297 -2.40 32.39 61.46
C ASP A 297 -2.27 32.65 59.94
N GLU A 298 -1.26 33.42 59.52
CA GLU A 298 -0.94 33.66 58.10
C GLU A 298 -0.58 32.35 57.38
N ALA A 299 0.32 31.55 57.96
CA ALA A 299 0.69 30.23 57.45
C ALA A 299 -0.52 29.28 57.35
N HIS A 300 -1.42 29.31 58.33
CA HIS A 300 -2.65 28.51 58.32
C HIS A 300 -3.63 28.95 57.22
N GLY A 301 -3.71 30.26 56.96
CA GLY A 301 -4.46 30.85 55.85
C GLY A 301 -3.97 30.36 54.49
N GLU A 302 -2.66 30.41 54.26
CA GLU A 302 -2.02 29.96 53.01
C GLU A 302 -2.25 28.48 52.72
N VAL A 303 -2.19 27.61 53.73
CA VAL A 303 -2.53 26.17 53.59
C VAL A 303 -3.96 25.96 53.14
N LYS A 304 -4.90 26.74 53.70
CA LYS A 304 -6.33 26.62 53.36
C LYS A 304 -6.59 27.02 51.91
N ILE A 305 -5.91 28.06 51.42
CA ILE A 305 -5.99 28.49 50.03
C ILE A 305 -5.39 27.41 49.11
N ALA A 306 -4.20 26.90 49.43
CA ALA A 306 -3.55 25.86 48.63
C ALA A 306 -4.36 24.56 48.55
N LEU A 307 -4.99 24.13 49.65
CA LEU A 307 -5.90 22.98 49.66
C LEU A 307 -7.15 23.21 48.79
N GLN A 308 -7.64 24.45 48.74
CA GLN A 308 -8.78 24.80 47.89
C GLN A 308 -8.40 24.75 46.41
N GLU A 309 -7.23 25.29 46.03
CA GLU A 309 -6.71 25.22 44.65
C GLU A 309 -6.47 23.77 44.19
N LEU A 310 -5.86 22.94 45.04
CA LEU A 310 -5.66 21.51 44.78
C LEU A 310 -7.00 20.78 44.57
N ARG A 311 -7.99 21.11 45.39
CA ARG A 311 -9.33 20.50 45.33
C ARG A 311 -10.09 20.92 44.07
N ASP A 312 -9.93 22.16 43.62
CA ASP A 312 -10.55 22.65 42.40
C ASP A 312 -9.86 22.10 41.15
N LEU A 313 -8.53 21.95 41.17
CA LEU A 313 -7.76 21.28 40.11
C LEU A 313 -8.12 19.78 40.01
N ALA A 314 -8.21 19.07 41.15
CA ALA A 314 -8.62 17.67 41.18
C ALA A 314 -10.04 17.44 40.62
N ARG A 315 -10.97 18.37 40.87
CA ARG A 315 -12.33 18.34 40.28
C ARG A 315 -12.36 18.66 38.80
N GLY A 316 -11.38 19.40 38.28
CA GLY A 316 -11.26 19.77 36.86
C GLY A 316 -10.66 18.67 35.98
N ILE A 317 -9.74 17.86 36.54
CA ILE A 317 -9.00 16.83 35.79
C ILE A 317 -9.72 15.48 35.79
N HIS A 318 -10.58 15.19 36.77
CA HIS A 318 -11.11 13.84 36.93
C HIS A 318 -12.22 13.52 35.90
N PRO A 319 -11.98 12.60 34.94
CA PRO A 319 -13.00 12.13 34.02
C PRO A 319 -13.84 11.02 34.67
N ALA A 320 -14.11 11.10 35.98
CA ALA A 320 -14.92 10.09 36.67
C ALA A 320 -16.32 9.95 36.08
N VAL A 321 -16.86 11.03 35.50
CA VAL A 321 -18.15 10.96 34.80
C VAL A 321 -18.09 9.99 33.61
N LEU A 322 -16.94 9.91 32.91
CA LEU A 322 -16.75 8.99 31.79
C LEU A 322 -16.63 7.54 32.28
N THR A 323 -15.93 7.30 33.39
CA THR A 323 -15.67 5.97 33.95
C THR A 323 -16.89 5.39 34.68
N ASP A 324 -17.63 6.21 35.43
CA ASP A 324 -18.74 5.75 36.27
C ASP A 324 -20.11 5.85 35.59
N ARG A 325 -20.27 6.76 34.60
CA ARG A 325 -21.57 7.06 33.97
C ARG A 325 -21.56 7.03 32.44
N GLY A 326 -20.43 6.74 31.82
CA GLY A 326 -20.30 6.59 30.37
C GLY A 326 -20.22 7.91 29.59
N LEU A 327 -20.05 7.78 28.27
CA LEU A 327 -19.77 8.88 27.33
C LEU A 327 -20.86 9.98 27.31
N ASP A 328 -22.12 9.58 27.46
CA ASP A 328 -23.28 10.47 27.38
C ASP A 328 -23.37 11.45 28.57
N ALA A 329 -23.12 10.93 29.78
CA ALA A 329 -23.06 11.74 30.99
C ALA A 329 -21.86 12.69 30.99
N ALA A 330 -20.73 12.26 30.42
CA ALA A 330 -19.53 13.09 30.32
C ALA A 330 -19.71 14.25 29.34
N LEU A 331 -20.28 13.98 28.15
CA LEU A 331 -20.61 15.02 27.17
C LEU A 331 -21.63 16.02 27.73
N SER A 332 -22.66 15.56 28.43
CA SER A 332 -23.67 16.43 29.07
C SER A 332 -23.06 17.32 30.16
N SER A 333 -22.14 16.80 30.96
CA SER A 333 -21.42 17.56 31.99
C SER A 333 -20.51 18.64 31.41
N VAL A 334 -19.84 18.36 30.28
CA VAL A 334 -18.98 19.33 29.60
C VAL A 334 -19.82 20.38 28.87
N ALA A 335 -20.88 19.97 28.18
CA ALA A 335 -21.82 20.88 27.50
C ALA A 335 -22.48 21.86 28.48
N GLY A 336 -22.85 21.42 29.68
CA GLY A 336 -23.41 22.30 30.72
C GLY A 336 -22.43 23.34 31.28
N ARG A 337 -21.12 23.22 31.00
CA ARG A 337 -20.09 24.20 31.39
C ARG A 337 -19.62 25.06 30.21
N CYS A 338 -20.02 24.74 28.98
CA CYS A 338 -19.72 25.56 27.82
C CYS A 338 -20.61 26.82 27.83
N THR A 339 -19.97 27.98 27.81
CA THR A 339 -20.64 29.30 27.73
C THR A 339 -21.14 29.65 26.33
N VAL A 340 -20.91 28.77 25.35
CA VAL A 340 -21.38 28.91 23.97
C VAL A 340 -22.64 28.04 23.82
N PRO A 341 -23.77 28.60 23.36
CA PRO A 341 -25.01 27.84 23.23
C PRO A 341 -24.84 26.71 22.23
N VAL A 342 -25.02 25.48 22.69
CA VAL A 342 -25.02 24.28 21.86
C VAL A 342 -26.48 23.93 21.57
N ALA A 343 -26.86 23.94 20.29
CA ALA A 343 -28.21 23.64 19.81
C ALA A 343 -28.43 22.14 19.62
#